data_AF-A0A351LBR2-F1
#
_entry.id   AF-A0A351LBR2-F1
#
_cell.length_a   1.000
_cell.length_b   1.000
_cell.length_c   1.000
_cell.angle_alpha   90.00
_cell.angle_beta   90.00
_cell.angle_gamma   90.00
#
_symmetry.space_group_name_H-M   'P 1'
#
loop_
_entity.id
_entity.type
_entity.pdbx_description
1 polymer ?
#
loop_
_entity_poly.entity_id
_entity_poly.type
_entity_poly.pdbx_seq_one_letter_code
_entity_poly.pdbx_strand_id
1 'polypeptide(L)'
;DWRLRNDPRVILKERTNLRYLTPAQLYGDGEVPDLGVVDVSFISLAKILPAFWNLLQPPREAVLLVKPQFEVGRERVGKKGVVRDTDDHVRAIASVLQAAQQLGWQYRGLTWSPVTGPAGNIEYLLWLVMDSQTVSPDLGKIEAIAQSAKAALTP
;
A
#
# COMPACT_ATOMS: atom_id res chain seq x y z
N ASP A 1 1.58 5.48 -21.41
CA ASP A 1 2.70 6.25 -21.97
C ASP A 1 3.56 5.33 -22.85
N TRP A 2 3.75 5.69 -24.12
CA TRP A 2 4.58 4.92 -25.06
C TRP A 2 6.08 5.01 -24.73
N ARG A 3 6.54 6.14 -24.18
CA ARG A 3 7.95 6.34 -23.86
C ARG A 3 8.38 5.42 -22.73
N LEU A 4 7.60 5.34 -21.65
CA LEU A 4 7.90 4.47 -20.51
C LEU A 4 7.95 2.98 -20.90
N ARG A 5 7.04 2.53 -21.78
CA ARG A 5 6.97 1.14 -22.24
C ARG A 5 8.21 0.68 -23.01
N ASN A 6 8.91 1.62 -23.65
CA ASN A 6 10.09 1.33 -24.48
C ASN A 6 11.40 1.80 -23.82
N ASP A 7 11.34 2.28 -22.58
CA ASP A 7 12.54 2.70 -21.86
C ASP A 7 13.37 1.45 -21.47
N PRO A 8 14.67 1.38 -21.82
CA PRO A 8 15.48 0.19 -21.56
C PRO A 8 15.67 -0.12 -20.07
N ARG A 9 15.37 0.83 -19.18
CA ARG A 9 15.41 0.64 -17.72
C ARG A 9 14.15 -0.04 -17.17
N VAL A 10 13.12 -0.25 -18.00
CA VAL A 10 11.82 -0.74 -17.57
C VAL A 10 11.63 -2.21 -17.96
N ILE A 11 11.49 -3.07 -16.96
CA ILE A 11 10.99 -4.43 -17.16
C ILE A 11 9.46 -4.38 -17.05
N LEU A 12 8.78 -4.36 -18.19
CA LEU A 12 7.32 -4.29 -18.24
C LEU A 12 6.68 -5.67 -18.13
N LYS A 13 5.87 -5.89 -17.10
CA LYS A 13 5.09 -7.12 -16.90
C LYS A 13 3.59 -6.84 -16.81
N GLU A 14 2.89 -7.03 -17.92
CA GLU A 14 1.43 -6.84 -18.00
C GLU A 14 0.67 -8.18 -17.96
N ARG A 15 -0.67 -8.11 -17.85
CA ARG A 15 -1.57 -9.28 -17.79
C ARG A 15 -1.13 -10.31 -16.74
N THR A 16 -0.55 -9.81 -15.66
CA THR A 16 0.11 -10.62 -14.62
C THR A 16 -0.54 -10.32 -13.29
N ASN A 17 -0.92 -11.37 -12.57
CA ASN A 17 -1.47 -11.25 -11.23
C ASN A 17 -0.34 -11.34 -10.22
N LEU A 18 -0.09 -10.24 -9.51
CA LEU A 18 1.00 -10.09 -8.54
C LEU A 18 1.03 -11.22 -7.50
N ARG A 19 -0.14 -11.76 -7.10
CA ARG A 19 -0.23 -12.84 -6.09
C ARG A 19 0.53 -14.11 -6.47
N TYR A 20 0.76 -14.33 -7.75
CA TYR A 20 1.40 -15.54 -8.27
C TYR A 20 2.72 -15.23 -8.97
N LEU A 21 3.16 -13.97 -8.94
CA LEU A 21 4.38 -13.53 -9.59
C LEU A 21 5.58 -13.92 -8.72
N THR A 22 6.57 -14.53 -9.35
CA THR A 22 7.84 -14.91 -8.71
C THR A 22 9.00 -14.04 -9.22
N PRO A 23 10.10 -13.91 -8.45
CA PRO A 23 11.29 -13.20 -8.90
C PRO A 23 11.82 -13.72 -10.25
N ALA A 24 11.89 -15.04 -10.42
CA ALA A 24 12.34 -15.64 -11.68
C ALA A 24 11.47 -15.25 -12.89
N GLN A 25 10.16 -15.07 -12.71
CA GLN A 25 9.25 -14.65 -13.78
C GLN A 25 9.33 -13.16 -14.11
N LEU A 26 9.73 -12.32 -13.14
CA LEU A 26 9.82 -10.88 -13.31
C LEU A 26 11.22 -10.44 -13.74
N TYR A 27 12.25 -10.92 -13.05
CA TYR A 27 13.63 -10.48 -13.22
C TYR A 27 14.48 -11.45 -14.04
N GLY A 28 14.11 -12.74 -14.12
CA GLY A 28 14.97 -13.78 -14.69
C GLY A 28 16.28 -13.85 -13.90
N ASP A 29 17.41 -13.64 -14.59
CA ASP A 29 18.75 -13.54 -13.98
C ASP A 29 19.15 -12.07 -13.66
N GLY A 30 18.24 -11.13 -13.83
CA GLY A 30 18.45 -9.71 -13.54
C GLY A 30 18.44 -9.38 -12.05
N GLU A 31 18.84 -8.15 -11.73
CA GLU A 31 18.86 -7.64 -10.35
C GLU A 31 17.44 -7.55 -9.76
N VAL A 32 17.31 -8.01 -8.52
CA VAL A 32 16.08 -7.89 -7.73
C VAL A 32 16.12 -6.55 -7.00
N PRO A 33 15.08 -5.71 -7.06
CA PRO A 33 15.09 -4.42 -6.37
C PRO A 33 14.95 -4.59 -4.86
N ASP A 34 15.41 -3.60 -4.11
CA ASP A 34 15.26 -3.50 -2.66
C ASP A 34 14.07 -2.60 -2.25
N LEU A 35 13.73 -1.60 -3.07
CA LEU A 35 12.56 -0.74 -2.94
C LEU A 35 11.40 -1.18 -3.84
N GLY A 36 10.21 -1.28 -3.27
CA GLY A 36 8.98 -1.45 -4.03
C GLY A 36 7.89 -0.45 -3.65
N VAL A 37 7.08 -0.06 -4.65
CA VAL A 37 5.91 0.79 -4.45
C VAL A 37 4.65 0.06 -4.90
N VAL A 38 3.57 0.20 -4.15
CA VAL A 38 2.32 -0.53 -4.43
C VAL A 38 1.15 0.42 -4.51
N ASP A 39 0.58 0.52 -5.71
CA ASP A 39 -0.71 1.15 -5.99
C ASP A 39 -1.59 0.14 -6.74
N VAL A 40 -2.49 -0.52 -6.01
CA VAL A 40 -3.42 -1.51 -6.56
C VAL A 40 -4.85 -1.15 -6.22
N SER A 41 -5.79 -1.66 -7.01
CA SER A 41 -7.23 -1.46 -6.79
C SER A 41 -7.95 -2.80 -6.81
N PHE A 42 -9.13 -2.86 -6.17
CA PHE A 42 -10.00 -4.05 -6.13
C PHE A 42 -9.40 -5.28 -5.45
N ILE A 43 -8.33 -5.10 -4.67
CA ILE A 43 -7.68 -6.13 -3.88
C ILE A 43 -7.14 -5.52 -2.60
N SER A 44 -7.22 -6.28 -1.50
CA SER A 44 -6.56 -5.92 -0.24
C SER A 44 -5.06 -6.12 -0.35
N LEU A 45 -4.28 -5.18 0.18
CA LEU A 45 -2.82 -5.27 0.27
C LEU A 45 -2.37 -6.55 0.99
N ALA A 46 -3.09 -6.97 2.05
CA ALA A 46 -2.77 -8.19 2.79
C ALA A 46 -2.70 -9.44 1.89
N LYS A 47 -3.45 -9.48 0.79
CA LYS A 47 -3.46 -10.62 -0.16
C LYS A 47 -2.27 -10.63 -1.12
N ILE A 48 -1.61 -9.50 -1.33
CA ILE A 48 -0.48 -9.39 -2.26
C ILE A 48 0.87 -9.27 -1.56
N LEU A 49 0.89 -8.81 -0.30
CA LEU A 49 2.12 -8.58 0.45
C LEU A 49 3.03 -9.82 0.56
N PRO A 50 2.54 -11.07 0.71
CA PRO A 50 3.42 -12.24 0.74
C PRO A 50 4.19 -12.46 -0.57
N ALA A 51 3.52 -12.29 -1.73
CA ALA A 51 4.18 -12.39 -3.02
C ALA A 51 5.13 -11.21 -3.24
N PHE A 52 4.68 -10.00 -2.89
CA PHE A 52 5.47 -8.78 -3.01
C PHE A 52 6.75 -8.80 -2.16
N TRP A 53 6.71 -9.35 -0.95
CA TRP A 53 7.90 -9.56 -0.11
C TRP A 53 8.99 -10.36 -0.83
N ASN A 54 8.59 -11.41 -1.54
CA ASN A 54 9.52 -12.27 -2.27
C ASN A 54 10.11 -11.57 -3.50
N LEU A 55 9.45 -10.55 -4.04
CA LEU A 55 9.92 -9.77 -5.18
C LEU A 55 10.99 -8.73 -4.80
N LEU A 56 11.26 -8.54 -3.51
CA LEU A 56 12.29 -7.62 -3.04
C LEU A 56 13.44 -8.36 -2.38
N GLN A 57 14.66 -7.86 -2.57
CA GLN A 57 15.85 -8.32 -1.85
C GLN A 57 16.09 -7.48 -0.58
N PRO A 58 16.71 -8.03 0.46
CA PRO A 58 17.19 -7.24 1.60
C PRO A 58 18.23 -6.19 1.17
N PRO A 59 18.27 -5.00 1.81
CA PRO A 59 17.32 -4.51 2.81
C PRO A 59 16.02 -4.05 2.15
N ARG A 60 14.89 -4.70 2.47
CA ARG A 60 13.63 -4.39 1.79
C ARG A 60 13.07 -3.07 2.31
N GLU A 61 12.56 -2.27 1.38
CA GLU A 61 11.82 -1.03 1.60
C GLU A 61 10.52 -1.03 0.79
N ALA A 62 9.43 -0.54 1.38
CA ALA A 62 8.15 -0.46 0.69
C ALA A 62 7.37 0.81 1.00
N VAL A 63 6.74 1.38 -0.03
CA VAL A 63 5.70 2.40 0.12
C VAL A 63 4.40 1.85 -0.42
N LEU A 64 3.42 1.68 0.46
CA LEU A 64 2.12 1.11 0.13
C LEU A 64 1.07 2.21 0.10
N LEU A 65 0.28 2.28 -0.98
CA LEU A 65 -0.92 3.10 -1.02
C LEU A 65 -2.10 2.30 -0.43
N VAL A 66 -2.42 2.56 0.83
CA VAL A 66 -3.56 1.98 1.54
C VAL A 66 -4.84 2.68 1.11
N LYS A 67 -5.76 1.90 0.54
CA LYS A 67 -7.04 2.39 0.03
C LYS A 67 -8.19 1.79 0.85
N PRO A 68 -8.73 2.51 1.85
CA PRO A 68 -9.71 1.94 2.79
C PRO A 68 -10.85 1.18 2.10
N GLN A 69 -11.35 1.68 0.97
CA GLN A 69 -12.43 1.07 0.18
C GLN A 69 -12.15 -0.35 -0.33
N PHE A 70 -10.90 -0.81 -0.33
CA PHE A 70 -10.52 -2.18 -0.73
C PHE A 70 -10.08 -3.05 0.45
N GLU A 71 -9.99 -2.48 1.66
CA GLU A 71 -9.51 -3.15 2.86
C GLU A 71 -10.64 -3.49 3.85
N VAL A 72 -11.68 -2.66 3.96
CA VAL A 72 -12.68 -2.75 5.05
C VAL A 72 -13.86 -3.68 4.79
N GLY A 73 -13.89 -4.40 3.67
CA GLY A 73 -15.04 -5.24 3.29
C GLY A 73 -16.19 -4.44 2.66
N ARG A 74 -17.10 -5.13 1.97
CA ARG A 74 -18.15 -4.49 1.14
C ARG A 74 -19.22 -3.78 1.96
N GLU A 75 -19.50 -4.29 3.15
CA GLU A 75 -20.52 -3.81 4.08
C GLU A 75 -20.19 -2.45 4.70
N ARG A 76 -18.90 -2.10 4.74
CA ARG A 76 -18.38 -0.83 5.28
C ARG A 76 -18.14 0.22 4.19
N VAL A 77 -18.34 -0.14 2.92
CA VAL A 77 -18.21 0.77 1.80
C VAL A 77 -19.55 1.45 1.55
N GLY A 78 -19.60 2.76 1.78
CA GLY A 78 -20.82 3.55 1.63
C GLY A 78 -21.24 3.79 0.18
N LYS A 79 -22.28 4.62 0.01
CA LYS A 79 -22.78 5.02 -1.32
C LYS A 79 -21.64 5.52 -2.21
N LYS A 80 -21.69 5.10 -3.48
CA LYS A 80 -20.69 5.39 -4.53
C LYS A 80 -19.30 4.80 -4.29
N GLY A 81 -19.15 3.81 -3.40
CA GLY A 81 -17.85 3.17 -3.19
C GLY A 81 -16.92 3.97 -2.27
N VAL A 82 -17.46 4.85 -1.42
CA VAL A 82 -16.69 5.78 -0.59
C VAL A 82 -16.76 5.40 0.88
N VAL A 83 -15.60 5.26 1.51
CA VAL A 83 -15.46 5.13 2.97
C VAL A 83 -15.39 6.53 3.56
N ARG A 84 -16.27 6.83 4.53
CA ARG A 84 -16.39 8.15 5.17
C ARG A 84 -16.12 8.12 6.67
N ASP A 85 -16.33 6.95 7.28
CA ASP A 85 -16.11 6.73 8.68
C ASP A 85 -14.61 6.66 8.95
N THR A 86 -14.13 7.55 9.81
CA THR A 86 -12.72 7.62 10.18
C THR A 86 -12.27 6.32 10.84
N ASP A 87 -13.15 5.63 11.58
CA ASP A 87 -12.79 4.35 12.21
C ASP A 87 -12.49 3.27 11.17
N ASP A 88 -13.17 3.30 10.03
CA ASP A 88 -12.91 2.35 8.94
C ASP A 88 -11.56 2.65 8.26
N HIS A 89 -11.15 3.92 8.19
CA HIS A 89 -9.82 4.29 7.71
C HIS A 89 -8.74 3.78 8.68
N VAL A 90 -8.95 3.97 9.98
CA VAL A 90 -8.05 3.46 11.04
C VAL A 90 -7.92 1.95 10.95
N ARG A 91 -9.05 1.23 10.84
CA ARG A 91 -9.08 -0.23 10.69
C ARG A 91 -8.34 -0.70 9.45
N ALA A 92 -8.52 -0.04 8.30
CA ALA A 92 -7.82 -0.37 7.07
C ALA A 92 -6.29 -0.27 7.25
N ILE A 93 -5.82 0.88 7.75
CA ILE A 93 -4.38 1.13 7.95
C ILE A 93 -3.79 0.13 8.96
N ALA A 94 -4.45 -0.06 10.10
CA ALA A 94 -3.99 -0.99 11.13
C ALA A 94 -3.92 -2.43 10.63
N SER A 95 -4.91 -2.88 9.86
CA SER A 95 -4.95 -4.24 9.31
C SER A 95 -3.83 -4.47 8.29
N VAL A 96 -3.57 -3.49 7.42
CA VAL A 96 -2.46 -3.58 6.45
C VAL A 96 -1.10 -3.58 7.15
N LEU A 97 -0.91 -2.69 8.14
CA LEU A 97 0.33 -2.65 8.91
C LEU A 97 0.56 -3.97 9.66
N GLN A 98 -0.47 -4.51 10.30
CA GLN A 98 -0.39 -5.81 10.98
C GLN A 98 -0.02 -6.94 10.02
N ALA A 99 -0.67 -7.02 8.86
CA ALA A 99 -0.36 -8.03 7.84
C ALA A 99 1.07 -7.90 7.32
N ALA A 100 1.57 -6.67 7.14
CA ALA A 100 2.95 -6.44 6.74
C ALA A 100 3.94 -6.86 7.84
N GLN A 101 3.65 -6.55 9.10
CA GLN A 101 4.51 -6.92 10.24
C GLN A 101 4.65 -8.44 10.41
N GLN A 102 3.59 -9.21 10.12
CA GLN A 102 3.64 -10.68 10.13
C GLN A 102 4.63 -11.25 9.10
N LEU A 103 5.00 -10.49 8.07
CA LEU A 103 5.98 -10.89 7.06
C LEU A 103 7.41 -10.44 7.39
N GLY A 104 7.59 -9.59 8.40
CA GLY A 104 8.89 -9.04 8.80
C GLY A 104 9.10 -7.57 8.45
N TRP A 105 8.10 -6.88 7.88
CA TRP A 105 8.17 -5.42 7.72
C TRP A 105 8.04 -4.70 9.06
N GLN A 106 8.73 -3.57 9.19
CA GLN A 106 8.64 -2.65 10.32
C GLN A 106 8.08 -1.30 9.86
N TYR A 107 7.33 -0.66 10.75
CA TYR A 107 6.78 0.67 10.50
C TYR A 107 7.90 1.71 10.38
N ARG A 108 7.78 2.60 9.39
CA ARG A 108 8.69 3.73 9.25
C ARG A 108 7.97 5.07 9.19
N GLY A 109 6.81 5.14 8.55
CA GLY A 109 6.03 6.36 8.45
C GLY A 109 4.62 6.14 7.90
N LEU A 110 3.72 7.09 8.19
CA LEU A 110 2.36 7.11 7.68
C LEU A 110 1.97 8.55 7.37
N THR A 111 1.42 8.78 6.19
CA THR A 111 0.81 10.05 5.79
C THR A 111 -0.38 9.78 4.85
N TRP A 112 -1.08 10.82 4.40
CA TRP A 112 -2.12 10.71 3.38
C TRP A 112 -1.60 11.05 1.98
N SER A 113 -2.24 10.48 0.96
CA SER A 113 -2.05 10.88 -0.43
C SER A 113 -2.53 12.33 -0.60
N PRO A 114 -1.79 13.20 -1.32
CA PRO A 114 -2.24 14.56 -1.60
C PRO A 114 -3.43 14.62 -2.57
N VAL A 115 -3.75 13.50 -3.22
CA VAL A 115 -4.88 13.36 -4.13
C VAL A 115 -5.85 12.29 -3.61
N THR A 116 -7.14 12.58 -3.73
CA THR A 116 -8.19 11.60 -3.43
C THR A 116 -8.38 10.64 -4.60
N GLY A 117 -8.77 9.40 -4.32
CA GLY A 117 -9.16 8.45 -5.35
C GLY A 117 -10.36 8.95 -6.19
N PRO A 118 -10.68 8.31 -7.33
CA PRO A 118 -11.65 8.84 -8.29
C PRO A 118 -13.06 9.11 -7.74
N ALA A 119 -13.47 8.38 -6.71
CA ALA A 119 -14.76 8.56 -6.03
C ALA A 119 -14.70 9.52 -4.83
N GLY A 120 -13.54 10.11 -4.54
CA GLY A 120 -13.28 10.95 -3.37
C GLY A 120 -12.82 10.21 -2.11
N ASN A 121 -12.33 8.97 -2.25
CA ASN A 121 -11.74 8.26 -1.11
C ASN A 121 -10.42 8.91 -0.71
N ILE A 122 -10.22 9.10 0.58
CA ILE A 122 -8.91 9.45 1.14
C ILE A 122 -8.07 8.18 1.17
N GLU A 123 -6.84 8.27 0.67
CA GLU A 123 -5.89 7.16 0.55
C GLU A 123 -4.63 7.51 1.34
N TYR A 124 -3.90 6.51 1.81
CA TYR A 124 -2.78 6.71 2.75
C TYR A 124 -1.49 6.08 2.24
N LEU A 125 -0.38 6.75 2.47
CA LEU A 125 0.97 6.25 2.17
C LEU A 125 1.55 5.66 3.45
N LEU A 126 1.72 4.33 3.46
CA LEU A 126 2.37 3.60 4.54
C LEU A 126 3.78 3.21 4.10
N TRP A 127 4.78 3.73 4.82
CA TRP A 127 6.19 3.47 4.58
C TRP A 127 6.70 2.40 5.55
N LEU A 128 7.33 1.37 4.99
CA LEU A 128 7.81 0.17 5.66
C LEU A 128 9.25 -0.15 5.28
N VAL A 129 10.00 -0.70 6.22
CA VAL A 129 11.41 -1.13 6.05
C VAL A 129 11.66 -2.44 6.79
N MET A 130 12.73 -3.17 6.50
CA MET A 130 13.10 -4.38 7.26
C MET A 130 13.55 -4.10 8.70
N ASP A 131 14.27 -3.01 8.92
CA ASP A 131 14.80 -2.61 10.22
C ASP A 131 14.44 -1.15 10.50
N SER A 132 13.73 -0.93 11.60
CA SER A 132 13.26 0.40 12.01
C SER A 132 13.30 0.51 13.52
N GLN A 133 13.81 1.65 14.00
CA GLN A 133 13.67 2.06 15.38
C GLN A 133 12.41 2.92 15.60
N THR A 134 11.64 3.19 14.54
CA THR A 134 10.40 3.96 14.64
C THR A 134 9.32 3.09 15.28
N VAL A 135 8.80 3.55 16.41
CA VAL A 135 7.68 2.89 17.09
C VAL A 135 6.44 2.94 16.20
N SER A 136 5.81 1.77 15.97
CA SER A 136 4.54 1.68 15.25
C SER A 136 3.47 2.55 15.93
N PRO A 137 2.64 3.27 15.15
CA PRO A 137 1.61 4.12 15.73
C PRO A 137 0.54 3.27 16.40
N ASP A 138 0.05 3.71 17.55
CA ASP A 138 -1.18 3.16 18.12
C ASP A 138 -2.40 3.64 17.32
N LEU A 139 -3.58 3.10 17.67
CA LEU A 139 -4.82 3.46 16.98
C LEU A 139 -5.16 4.95 17.10
N GLY A 140 -4.86 5.59 18.24
CA GLY A 140 -5.11 7.02 18.44
C GLY A 140 -4.26 7.91 17.54
N LYS A 141 -3.00 7.53 17.31
CA LYS A 141 -2.12 8.24 16.38
C LYS A 141 -2.54 8.03 14.92
N ILE A 142 -2.98 6.83 14.55
CA ILE A 142 -3.55 6.58 13.22
C ILE A 142 -4.84 7.41 13.03
N GLU A 143 -5.70 7.47 14.05
CA GLU A 143 -6.93 8.26 14.02
C GLU A 143 -6.62 9.76 13.82
N ALA A 144 -5.67 10.32 14.57
CA ALA A 144 -5.26 11.72 14.42
C ALA A 144 -4.76 12.05 13.00
N ILE A 145 -4.02 11.13 12.37
CA ILE A 145 -3.59 11.26 10.97
C ILE A 145 -4.80 11.20 10.04
N ALA A 146 -5.73 10.27 10.25
CA ALA A 146 -6.93 10.14 9.43
C ALA A 146 -7.85 11.37 9.53
N GLN A 147 -8.00 11.95 10.72
CA GLN A 147 -8.73 13.20 10.95
C GLN A 147 -8.04 14.38 10.26
N SER A 148 -6.72 14.48 10.36
CA SER A 148 -5.93 15.53 9.68
C SER A 148 -6.07 15.45 8.16
N ALA A 149 -6.00 14.24 7.60
CA ALA A 149 -6.21 14.01 6.17
C ALA A 149 -7.61 14.46 5.73
N LYS A 150 -8.64 14.15 6.52
CA LYS A 150 -10.02 14.56 6.25
C LYS A 150 -10.18 16.07 6.28
N ALA A 151 -9.59 16.75 7.26
CA ALA A 151 -9.60 18.21 7.34
C ALA A 151 -8.83 18.87 6.17
N ALA A 152 -7.75 18.25 5.70
CA ALA A 152 -6.93 18.78 4.62
C ALA A 152 -7.53 18.58 3.22
N LEU A 153 -8.30 17.50 3.02
CA LEU A 153 -8.80 17.07 1.70
C LEU A 153 -10.31 17.30 1.51
N THR A 154 -11.03 17.66 2.56
CA THR A 154 -12.44 18.05 2.47
C THR A 154 -12.51 19.58 2.48
N PRO A 155 -13.14 20.22 1.47
CA PRO A 155 -13.32 21.66 1.46
C PRO A 155 -14.21 22.18 2.58
#